data_AF-A0A562END5-F1
#
_entry.id   AF-A0A562END5-F1
#
_cell.length_a   1.000
_cell.length_b   1.000
_cell.length_c   1.000
_cell.angle_alpha   90.00
_cell.angle_beta   90.00
_cell.angle_gamma   90.00
#
_symmetry.space_group_name_H-M   'P 1'
#
loop_
_entity.id
_entity.type
_entity.pdbx_description
1 polymer ?
#
loop_
_entity_poly.entity_id
_entity_poly.type
_entity_poly.pdbx_seq_one_letter_code
_entity_poly.pdbx_strand_id
1 'polypeptide(L)'
;MNVGKVVMLVVGILLVLLGGAAAVGALILGWFFVVQRADGFITGPEGTLRTQTHALVSERLDLVTDDQSPTGLRSEDIGRLLVQATALDPASAVFVGIAPVGEVESYLSGVAHTVVTDLRFEPFDVTYRDVPGGDTPAAPSAEQFWVASSEGTGTQQVEWDLRDGTWTVVVMNADASAGIGVDVRAGIHIDPLGPAVLALSVLGLVLLAVGVPLLLAGAVGLGRHGPPPPGPVSAPVTGTTPVTAPSHAPAAPYPVHLRGDLDEPLSRWLWLVKWLLAIPHFLVLFFLHIAFVVATFAAGIAILFTGRYPRALFDFDVGVLRWTWRVAFYTYSALGTDRYPPFGLHRTDYPADFDVEYPERLSRGLVLIKWWLLAIPHYVVLAVLAGGWLGGWSLGVATGDGSDGAAGNGTWAFGSLLGVLVLFAAIVVLFTGTYPRALFDFVMGINRWLYRVWAYAALMRDEYPPFRLDQGAREPIEQVTTVPPTGPAGADQP
;
A
#
# COMPACT_ATOMS: atom_id res chain seq x y z
N MET A 1 5.47 -22.57 22.56
CA MET A 1 4.85 -21.23 22.38
C MET A 1 3.74 -21.06 23.40
N ASN A 2 3.71 -19.99 24.19
CA ASN A 2 2.60 -19.75 25.12
C ASN A 2 1.37 -19.29 24.32
N VAL A 3 0.34 -20.13 24.28
CA VAL A 3 -0.89 -19.92 23.50
C VAL A 3 -1.49 -18.55 23.78
N GLY A 4 -1.52 -18.12 25.05
CA GLY A 4 -2.06 -16.80 25.43
C GLY A 4 -1.35 -15.61 24.75
N LYS A 5 -0.04 -15.68 24.53
CA LYS A 5 0.72 -14.60 23.86
C LYS A 5 0.42 -14.52 22.37
N VAL A 6 0.20 -15.68 21.74
CA VAL A 6 -0.19 -15.77 20.33
C VAL A 6 -1.62 -15.24 20.16
N VAL A 7 -2.55 -15.61 21.05
CA VAL A 7 -3.94 -15.11 21.00
C VAL A 7 -3.99 -13.59 21.15
N MET A 8 -3.26 -13.01 22.13
CA MET A 8 -3.17 -11.56 22.27
C MET A 8 -2.63 -10.89 20.99
N LEU A 9 -1.58 -11.46 20.39
CA LEU A 9 -1.02 -10.94 19.16
C LEU A 9 -2.05 -10.97 18.01
N VAL A 10 -2.71 -12.10 17.78
CA VAL A 10 -3.68 -12.27 16.69
C VAL A 10 -4.88 -11.35 16.86
N VAL A 11 -5.48 -11.30 18.05
CA VAL A 11 -6.61 -10.40 18.34
C VAL A 11 -6.17 -8.94 18.17
N GLY A 12 -4.99 -8.58 18.68
CA GLY A 12 -4.42 -7.25 18.51
C GLY A 12 -4.26 -6.85 17.04
N ILE A 13 -3.75 -7.75 16.20
CA ILE A 13 -3.60 -7.50 14.76
C ILE A 13 -4.96 -7.30 14.08
N LEU A 14 -5.96 -8.14 14.37
CA LEU A 14 -7.30 -8.00 13.78
C LEU A 14 -7.94 -6.66 14.14
N LEU A 15 -7.82 -6.24 15.40
CA LEU A 15 -8.30 -4.95 15.87
C LEU A 15 -7.56 -3.78 15.20
N VAL A 16 -6.24 -3.89 15.04
CA VAL A 16 -5.44 -2.87 14.33
C VAL A 16 -5.81 -2.77 12.86
N LEU A 17 -6.04 -3.90 12.18
CA LEU A 17 -6.47 -3.91 10.78
C LEU A 17 -7.85 -3.27 10.61
N LEU A 18 -8.83 -3.67 11.44
CA LEU A 18 -10.18 -3.11 11.36
C LEU A 18 -10.20 -1.63 11.75
N GLY A 19 -9.49 -1.26 12.81
CA GLY A 19 -9.37 0.12 13.26
C GLY A 19 -8.64 1.01 12.24
N GLY A 20 -7.60 0.49 11.59
CA GLY A 20 -6.90 1.15 10.50
C GLY A 20 -7.78 1.36 9.28
N ALA A 21 -8.54 0.34 8.86
CA ALA A 21 -9.49 0.45 7.76
C ALA A 21 -10.59 1.50 8.06
N ALA A 22 -11.13 1.50 9.28
CA ALA A 22 -12.10 2.51 9.71
C ALA A 22 -11.49 3.93 9.71
N ALA A 23 -10.25 4.09 10.17
CA ALA A 23 -9.55 5.37 10.16
C ALA A 23 -9.29 5.87 8.72
N VAL A 24 -8.88 4.98 7.79
CA VAL A 24 -8.71 5.34 6.37
C VAL A 24 -10.05 5.73 5.76
N GLY A 25 -11.12 4.98 6.03
CA GLY A 25 -12.48 5.33 5.60
C GLY A 25 -12.92 6.70 6.14
N ALA A 26 -12.65 6.97 7.42
CA ALA A 26 -12.95 8.27 8.03
C ALA A 26 -12.14 9.42 7.40
N LEU A 27 -10.88 9.20 7.02
CA LEU A 27 -10.07 10.21 6.33
C LEU A 27 -10.61 10.49 4.93
N ILE A 28 -10.98 9.45 4.17
CA ILE A 28 -11.54 9.58 2.82
C ILE A 28 -12.89 10.31 2.89
N LEU A 29 -13.84 9.84 3.72
CA LEU A 29 -15.13 10.52 3.87
C LEU A 29 -14.96 11.92 4.48
N GLY A 30 -13.99 12.09 5.38
CA GLY A 30 -13.66 13.37 6.00
C GLY A 30 -13.19 14.41 4.99
N TRP A 31 -12.46 13.99 3.95
CA TRP A 31 -12.11 14.86 2.82
C TRP A 31 -13.36 15.37 2.11
N PHE A 32 -14.28 14.48 1.75
CA PHE A 32 -15.56 14.87 1.13
C PHE A 32 -16.41 15.76 2.06
N PHE A 33 -16.41 15.50 3.36
CA PHE A 33 -17.09 16.34 4.35
C PHE A 33 -16.51 17.75 4.43
N VAL A 34 -15.18 17.89 4.36
CA VAL A 34 -14.53 19.20 4.32
C VAL A 34 -14.89 19.96 3.05
N VAL A 35 -14.87 19.30 1.88
CA VAL A 35 -15.27 19.89 0.60
C VAL A 35 -16.73 20.35 0.67
N GLN A 36 -17.65 19.48 1.07
CA GLN A 36 -19.07 19.78 1.21
C GLN A 36 -19.33 20.94 2.19
N ARG A 37 -18.56 21.03 3.28
CA ARG A 37 -18.73 22.09 4.30
C ARG A 37 -18.26 23.45 3.81
N ALA A 38 -17.26 23.50 2.93
CA ALA A 38 -16.74 24.75 2.39
C ALA A 38 -17.71 25.37 1.37
N ASP A 39 -18.20 24.57 0.44
CA ASP A 39 -18.99 25.04 -0.71
C ASP A 39 -20.50 24.77 -0.57
N GLY A 40 -20.91 24.12 0.53
CA GLY A 40 -22.28 23.66 0.75
C GLY A 40 -22.62 22.38 -0.01
N PHE A 41 -21.98 22.11 -1.15
CA PHE A 41 -22.20 20.93 -1.98
C PHE A 41 -20.86 20.37 -2.46
N ILE A 42 -20.79 19.05 -2.69
CA ILE A 42 -19.69 18.42 -3.42
C ILE A 42 -20.00 18.60 -4.90
N THR A 43 -19.40 19.60 -5.54
CA THR A 43 -19.63 19.90 -6.95
C THR A 43 -18.67 19.15 -7.86
N GLY A 44 -19.20 18.60 -8.95
CA GLY A 44 -18.40 18.10 -10.06
C GLY A 44 -17.79 19.21 -10.91
N PRO A 45 -16.89 18.86 -11.84
CA PRO A 45 -16.38 19.80 -12.82
C PRO A 45 -17.48 20.29 -13.78
N GLU A 46 -17.27 21.45 -14.40
CA GLU A 46 -18.19 21.98 -15.41
C GLU A 46 -18.10 21.17 -16.70
N GLY A 47 -19.25 20.91 -17.31
CA GLY A 47 -19.35 20.24 -18.61
C GLY A 47 -20.20 21.03 -19.59
N THR A 48 -19.69 21.28 -20.79
CA THR A 48 -20.44 21.94 -21.85
C THR A 48 -21.28 20.94 -22.62
N LEU A 49 -22.61 21.15 -22.64
CA LEU A 49 -23.56 20.36 -23.40
C LEU A 49 -24.15 21.20 -24.54
N ARG A 50 -24.31 20.58 -25.72
CA ARG A 50 -24.92 21.22 -26.89
C ARG A 50 -25.85 20.27 -27.60
N THR A 51 -27.03 20.74 -27.95
CA THR A 51 -27.97 20.02 -28.81
C THR A 51 -28.70 20.97 -29.75
N GLN A 52 -29.24 20.41 -30.84
CA GLN A 52 -30.12 21.10 -31.78
C GLN A 52 -31.61 20.92 -31.44
N THR A 53 -31.94 20.06 -30.47
CA THR A 53 -33.33 19.74 -30.07
C THR A 53 -33.89 20.77 -29.08
N HIS A 54 -35.15 20.60 -28.65
CA HIS A 54 -35.84 21.52 -27.72
C HIS A 54 -35.49 21.30 -26.25
N ALA A 55 -34.88 20.17 -25.87
CA ALA A 55 -34.57 19.86 -24.48
C ALA A 55 -33.39 18.90 -24.35
N LEU A 56 -32.57 19.13 -23.32
CA LEU A 56 -31.61 18.17 -22.79
C LEU A 56 -32.23 17.51 -21.56
N VAL A 57 -32.34 16.19 -21.59
CA VAL A 57 -32.92 15.38 -20.51
C VAL A 57 -31.83 14.47 -19.95
N SER A 58 -31.68 14.43 -18.62
CA SER A 58 -30.76 13.48 -17.99
C SER A 58 -31.26 12.05 -18.12
N GLU A 59 -30.38 11.07 -17.97
CA GLU A 59 -30.84 9.70 -17.76
C GLU A 59 -31.69 9.59 -16.48
N ARG A 60 -32.56 8.58 -16.45
CA ARG A 60 -33.43 8.27 -15.31
C ARG A 60 -32.59 8.10 -14.05
N LEU A 61 -32.88 8.90 -13.03
CA LEU A 61 -32.34 8.74 -11.70
C LEU A 61 -33.32 7.90 -10.87
N ASP A 62 -32.99 6.62 -10.69
CA ASP A 62 -33.75 5.70 -9.85
C ASP A 62 -33.25 5.79 -8.40
N LEU A 63 -34.03 6.45 -7.55
CA LEU A 63 -33.78 6.51 -6.10
C LEU A 63 -34.72 5.53 -5.41
N VAL A 64 -34.20 4.33 -5.14
CA VAL A 64 -34.92 3.29 -4.41
C VAL A 64 -34.18 3.04 -3.09
N THR A 65 -34.75 3.50 -1.99
CA THR A 65 -34.28 3.12 -0.65
C THR A 65 -34.99 1.83 -0.25
N ASP A 66 -34.24 0.72 -0.17
CA ASP A 66 -34.78 -0.54 0.34
C ASP A 66 -35.17 -0.39 1.83
N ASP A 67 -36.29 -1.00 2.23
CA ASP A 67 -36.73 -1.12 3.64
C ASP A 67 -35.72 -1.87 4.56
N GLN A 68 -34.64 -2.39 3.98
CA GLN A 68 -33.50 -3.01 4.67
C GLN A 68 -32.36 -2.04 4.99
N SER A 69 -32.53 -0.73 4.76
CA SER A 69 -31.54 0.25 5.21
C SER A 69 -31.30 0.11 6.73
N PRO A 70 -30.05 0.25 7.23
CA PRO A 70 -29.77 0.16 8.65
C PRO A 70 -30.71 1.09 9.42
N THR A 71 -31.45 0.55 10.39
CA THR A 71 -32.50 1.25 11.13
C THR A 71 -32.05 2.66 11.55
N GLY A 72 -32.57 3.69 10.87
CA GLY A 72 -32.25 5.09 11.15
C GLY A 72 -32.01 6.01 9.95
N LEU A 73 -31.81 5.48 8.73
CA LEU A 73 -31.72 6.30 7.51
C LEU A 73 -33.07 6.29 6.79
N ARG A 74 -33.85 7.37 6.92
CA ARG A 74 -35.02 7.58 6.07
C ARG A 74 -34.58 8.16 4.73
N SER A 75 -35.39 8.00 3.69
CA SER A 75 -35.09 8.56 2.37
C SER A 75 -35.00 10.09 2.36
N GLU A 76 -35.69 10.75 3.30
CA GLU A 76 -35.58 12.19 3.57
C GLU A 76 -34.21 12.61 4.14
N ASP A 77 -33.37 11.67 4.62
CA ASP A 77 -32.06 11.95 5.21
C ASP A 77 -30.88 11.61 4.26
N ILE A 78 -31.12 11.40 2.97
CA ILE A 78 -30.05 11.01 2.02
C ILE A 78 -29.18 12.23 1.67
N GLY A 79 -29.84 13.33 1.30
CA GLY A 79 -29.15 14.53 0.83
C GLY A 79 -29.96 15.43 -0.10
N ARG A 80 -29.27 16.45 -0.64
CA ARG A 80 -29.79 17.42 -1.61
C ARG A 80 -28.97 17.42 -2.88
N LEU A 81 -29.64 17.50 -4.02
CA LEU A 81 -29.03 17.68 -5.33
C LEU A 81 -29.06 19.17 -5.71
N LEU A 82 -27.94 19.66 -6.19
CA LEU A 82 -27.76 20.97 -6.78
C LEU A 82 -27.53 20.78 -8.29
N VAL A 83 -28.36 21.42 -9.12
CA VAL A 83 -28.13 21.50 -10.57
C VAL A 83 -27.98 22.96 -10.93
N GLN A 84 -26.86 23.29 -11.58
CA GLN A 84 -26.59 24.60 -12.14
C GLN A 84 -26.48 24.48 -13.66
N ALA A 85 -27.17 25.36 -14.37
CA ALA A 85 -27.01 25.50 -15.82
C ALA A 85 -26.79 26.97 -16.17
N THR A 86 -25.80 27.23 -17.02
CA THR A 86 -25.50 28.57 -17.52
C THR A 86 -25.59 28.51 -19.04
N ALA A 87 -26.43 29.36 -19.64
CA ALA A 87 -26.50 29.48 -21.09
C ALA A 87 -25.16 29.95 -21.66
N LEU A 88 -24.69 29.31 -22.73
CA LEU A 88 -23.47 29.73 -23.45
C LEU A 88 -23.65 31.11 -24.12
N ASP A 89 -24.87 31.45 -24.47
CA ASP A 89 -25.26 32.80 -24.90
C ASP A 89 -25.86 33.57 -23.70
N PRO A 90 -25.20 34.64 -23.23
CA PRO A 90 -25.67 35.42 -22.07
C PRO A 90 -27.04 36.08 -22.28
N ALA A 91 -27.48 36.28 -23.52
CA ALA A 91 -28.78 36.87 -23.83
C ALA A 91 -29.93 35.85 -23.78
N SER A 92 -29.60 34.56 -23.86
CA SER A 92 -30.58 33.47 -23.86
C SER A 92 -30.98 33.10 -22.42
N ALA A 93 -32.29 32.98 -22.18
CA ALA A 93 -32.81 32.51 -20.91
C ALA A 93 -32.92 30.98 -20.91
N VAL A 94 -32.38 30.35 -19.87
CA VAL A 94 -32.43 28.89 -19.71
C VAL A 94 -33.40 28.53 -18.58
N PHE A 95 -34.09 27.40 -18.76
CA PHE A 95 -34.91 26.75 -17.75
C PHE A 95 -34.22 25.46 -17.30
N VAL A 96 -34.19 25.24 -15.99
CA VAL A 96 -33.78 23.98 -15.36
C VAL A 96 -34.92 23.50 -14.50
N GLY A 97 -35.35 22.24 -14.66
CA GLY A 97 -36.44 21.66 -13.90
C GLY A 97 -36.18 20.20 -13.50
N ILE A 98 -36.74 19.79 -12.37
CA ILE A 98 -36.71 18.42 -11.87
C ILE A 98 -38.15 17.94 -11.68
N ALA A 99 -38.48 16.80 -12.28
CA ALA A 99 -39.83 16.23 -12.26
C ALA A 99 -39.81 14.69 -12.34
N PRO A 100 -40.93 14.03 -11.98
CA PRO A 100 -41.07 12.60 -12.17
C PRO A 100 -40.97 12.22 -13.65
N VAL A 101 -40.31 11.10 -13.95
CA VAL A 101 -40.07 10.65 -15.33
C VAL A 101 -41.36 10.56 -16.16
N GLY A 102 -42.45 10.04 -15.59
CA GLY A 102 -43.72 9.88 -16.32
C GLY A 102 -44.39 11.20 -16.74
N GLU A 103 -44.24 12.25 -15.93
CA GLU A 103 -44.76 13.59 -16.25
C GLU A 103 -43.95 14.23 -17.37
N VAL A 104 -42.62 14.10 -17.32
CA VAL A 104 -41.71 14.62 -18.35
C VAL A 104 -41.88 13.88 -19.68
N GLU A 105 -42.02 12.55 -19.65
CA GLU A 105 -42.30 11.74 -20.84
C GLU A 105 -43.63 12.17 -21.51
N SER A 106 -44.64 12.52 -20.71
CA SER A 106 -45.92 13.02 -21.22
C SER A 106 -45.78 14.42 -21.83
N TYR A 107 -45.05 15.31 -21.17
CA TYR A 107 -44.80 16.69 -21.62
C TYR A 107 -43.98 16.77 -22.91
N LEU A 108 -42.98 15.89 -23.07
CA LEU A 108 -42.12 15.83 -24.27
C LEU A 108 -42.62 14.83 -25.33
N SER A 109 -43.84 14.30 -25.18
CA SER A 109 -44.43 13.39 -26.15
C SER A 109 -44.58 14.08 -27.51
N GLY A 110 -43.92 13.56 -28.55
CA GLY A 110 -43.95 14.14 -29.89
C GLY A 110 -42.98 15.32 -30.11
N VAL A 111 -42.24 15.73 -29.08
CA VAL A 111 -41.26 16.81 -29.11
C VAL A 111 -39.85 16.26 -29.30
N ALA A 112 -39.08 16.86 -30.21
CA ALA A 112 -37.68 16.49 -30.39
C ALA A 112 -36.85 16.87 -29.16
N HIS A 113 -36.20 15.89 -28.53
CA HIS A 113 -35.36 16.09 -27.34
C HIS A 113 -34.15 15.15 -27.33
N THR A 114 -33.11 15.51 -26.60
CA THR A 114 -31.87 14.74 -26.49
C THR A 114 -31.73 14.20 -25.07
N VAL A 115 -31.54 12.89 -24.93
CA VAL A 115 -31.26 12.24 -23.65
C VAL A 115 -29.75 12.07 -23.50
N VAL A 116 -29.20 12.56 -22.39
CA VAL A 116 -27.80 12.34 -22.00
C VAL A 116 -27.71 10.99 -21.30
N THR A 117 -27.10 9.99 -21.97
CA THR A 117 -27.06 8.60 -21.47
C THR A 117 -25.77 8.24 -20.74
N ASP A 118 -24.66 8.92 -21.06
CA ASP A 118 -23.41 8.74 -20.32
C ASP A 118 -22.68 10.09 -20.27
N LEU A 119 -22.17 10.44 -19.08
CA LEU A 119 -21.50 11.70 -18.82
C LEU A 119 -20.22 11.38 -18.04
N ARG A 120 -19.09 11.34 -18.75
CA ARG A 120 -17.76 11.19 -18.16
C ARG A 120 -17.08 12.54 -18.10
N PHE A 121 -16.43 12.82 -16.98
CA PHE A 121 -15.74 14.08 -16.77
C PHE A 121 -14.23 14.01 -17.03
N GLU A 122 -13.62 12.82 -16.99
CA GLU A 122 -12.18 12.60 -17.17
C GLU A 122 -11.88 11.34 -18.00
N PRO A 123 -11.52 11.47 -19.31
CA PRO A 123 -11.67 12.69 -20.11
C PRO A 123 -13.15 13.09 -20.25
N PHE A 124 -13.42 14.37 -20.50
CA PHE A 124 -14.80 14.84 -20.71
C PHE A 124 -15.38 14.22 -21.98
N ASP A 125 -16.36 13.34 -21.84
CA ASP A 125 -16.99 12.59 -22.92
C ASP A 125 -18.48 12.43 -22.61
N VAL A 126 -19.32 12.72 -23.60
CA VAL A 126 -20.78 12.74 -23.44
C VAL A 126 -21.42 11.93 -24.55
N THR A 127 -22.24 10.95 -24.16
CA THR A 127 -23.03 10.17 -25.10
C THR A 127 -24.47 10.67 -25.10
N TYR A 128 -24.95 11.01 -26.29
CA TYR A 128 -26.30 11.51 -26.52
C TYR A 128 -27.16 10.46 -27.23
N ARG A 129 -28.45 10.45 -26.90
CA ARG A 129 -29.49 9.73 -27.64
C ARG A 129 -30.59 10.71 -28.02
N ASP A 130 -30.67 11.05 -29.30
CA ASP A 130 -31.71 11.93 -29.81
C ASP A 130 -33.03 11.16 -30.02
N VAL A 131 -34.12 11.76 -29.53
CA VAL A 131 -35.48 11.28 -29.72
C VAL A 131 -36.16 12.21 -30.72
N PRO A 132 -36.61 11.70 -31.88
CA PRO A 132 -37.23 12.53 -32.91
C PRO A 132 -38.64 12.97 -32.49
N GLY A 133 -39.01 14.18 -32.91
CA GLY A 133 -40.34 14.76 -32.72
C GLY A 133 -40.56 15.94 -33.67
N GLY A 134 -41.82 16.33 -33.86
CA GLY A 134 -42.21 17.42 -34.75
C GLY A 134 -42.97 18.56 -34.06
N ASP A 135 -43.36 18.37 -32.81
CA ASP A 135 -44.13 19.33 -32.05
C ASP A 135 -43.22 20.29 -31.26
N THR A 136 -43.72 21.51 -31.01
CA THR A 136 -43.06 22.48 -30.11
C THR A 136 -43.65 22.31 -28.70
N PRO A 137 -42.82 22.16 -27.66
CA PRO A 137 -43.34 22.03 -26.30
C PRO A 137 -43.99 23.34 -25.83
N ALA A 138 -44.85 23.25 -24.82
CA ALA A 138 -45.34 24.44 -24.12
C ALA A 138 -44.17 25.14 -23.39
N ALA A 139 -44.37 26.37 -22.90
CA ALA A 139 -43.36 27.02 -22.08
C ALA A 139 -43.22 26.27 -20.75
N PRO A 140 -41.99 25.89 -20.32
CA PRO A 140 -41.81 25.04 -19.15
C PRO A 140 -42.34 25.67 -17.85
N SER A 141 -42.28 26.99 -17.71
CA SER A 141 -42.81 27.72 -16.55
C SER A 141 -44.34 27.77 -16.47
N ALA A 142 -45.05 27.42 -17.54
CA ALA A 142 -46.51 27.30 -17.51
C ALA A 142 -46.97 26.01 -16.82
N GLU A 143 -46.11 24.99 -16.78
CA GLU A 143 -46.42 23.68 -16.24
C GLU A 143 -46.23 23.62 -14.72
N GLN A 144 -47.10 22.86 -14.02
CA GLN A 144 -47.13 22.80 -12.54
C GLN A 144 -46.61 21.47 -11.97
N PHE A 145 -46.17 20.54 -12.82
CA PHE A 145 -45.68 19.22 -12.37
C PHE A 145 -44.20 19.27 -11.91
N TRP A 146 -43.51 20.38 -12.12
CA TRP A 146 -42.13 20.58 -11.68
C TRP A 146 -42.06 20.63 -10.15
N VAL A 147 -41.24 19.76 -9.56
CA VAL A 147 -41.02 19.75 -8.11
C VAL A 147 -40.03 20.82 -7.69
N ALA A 148 -39.06 21.12 -8.55
CA ALA A 148 -38.13 22.22 -8.40
C ALA A 148 -37.75 22.75 -9.79
N SER A 149 -37.77 24.07 -9.97
CA SER A 149 -37.42 24.70 -11.25
C SER A 149 -36.90 26.13 -11.08
N SER A 150 -36.05 26.57 -11.99
CA SER A 150 -35.58 27.95 -12.10
C SER A 150 -35.48 28.37 -13.57
N GLU A 151 -35.82 29.62 -13.87
CA GLU A 151 -35.80 30.19 -15.21
C GLU A 151 -35.18 31.59 -15.18
N GLY A 152 -34.31 31.90 -16.15
CA GLY A 152 -33.79 33.25 -16.33
C GLY A 152 -32.52 33.32 -17.17
N THR A 153 -31.98 34.52 -17.31
CA THR A 153 -30.67 34.77 -17.94
C THR A 153 -29.53 34.55 -16.94
N GLY A 154 -28.34 34.20 -17.44
CA GLY A 154 -27.18 33.87 -16.60
C GLY A 154 -27.26 32.46 -15.99
N THR A 155 -26.60 32.25 -14.86
CA THR A 155 -26.57 30.95 -14.17
C THR A 155 -27.86 30.71 -13.41
N GLN A 156 -28.59 29.66 -13.78
CA GLN A 156 -29.78 29.20 -13.10
C GLN A 156 -29.43 28.02 -12.19
N GLN A 157 -30.02 28.01 -10.99
CA GLN A 157 -29.73 27.04 -9.95
C GLN A 157 -31.02 26.42 -9.42
N VAL A 158 -31.05 25.09 -9.36
CA VAL A 158 -32.13 24.32 -8.75
C VAL A 158 -31.55 23.45 -7.65
N GLU A 159 -32.10 23.60 -6.46
CA GLU A 159 -31.83 22.72 -5.31
C GLU A 159 -33.04 21.84 -5.05
N TRP A 160 -32.81 20.55 -4.86
CA TRP A 160 -33.85 19.56 -4.66
C TRP A 160 -33.46 18.53 -3.60
N ASP A 161 -34.35 18.30 -2.64
CA ASP A 161 -34.19 17.23 -1.65
C ASP A 161 -34.40 15.87 -2.32
N LEU A 162 -33.43 14.98 -2.18
CA LEU A 162 -33.52 13.62 -2.74
C LEU A 162 -34.69 12.89 -2.06
N ARG A 163 -35.60 12.34 -2.88
CA ARG A 163 -36.77 11.59 -2.42
C ARG A 163 -36.91 10.30 -3.21
N ASP A 164 -37.48 9.27 -2.58
CA ASP A 164 -37.74 8.00 -3.25
C ASP A 164 -38.61 8.21 -4.51
N GLY A 165 -38.22 7.54 -5.59
CA GLY A 165 -38.92 7.60 -6.88
C GLY A 165 -37.98 7.67 -8.07
N THR A 166 -38.60 7.79 -9.24
CA THR A 166 -37.90 7.90 -10.53
C THR A 166 -37.95 9.34 -11.02
N TRP A 167 -36.80 10.00 -11.06
CA TRP A 167 -36.68 11.43 -11.32
C TRP A 167 -35.84 11.70 -12.56
N THR A 168 -36.08 12.84 -13.20
CA THR A 168 -35.25 13.32 -14.30
C THR A 168 -35.05 14.82 -14.22
N VAL A 169 -33.89 15.28 -14.68
CA VAL A 169 -33.56 16.69 -14.83
C VAL A 169 -33.77 17.08 -16.28
N VAL A 170 -34.38 18.23 -16.51
CA VAL A 170 -34.62 18.79 -17.83
C VAL A 170 -33.99 20.18 -17.90
N VAL A 171 -33.21 20.42 -18.95
CA VAL A 171 -32.65 21.73 -19.27
C VAL A 171 -33.14 22.13 -20.67
N MET A 172 -33.77 23.29 -20.78
CA MET A 172 -34.27 23.81 -22.06
C MET A 172 -34.21 25.33 -22.14
N ASN A 173 -34.39 25.89 -23.33
CA ASN A 173 -34.59 27.34 -23.45
C ASN A 173 -35.94 27.71 -22.82
N ALA A 174 -35.96 28.84 -22.09
CA ALA A 174 -37.14 29.33 -21.39
C ALA A 174 -38.34 29.58 -22.32
N ASP A 175 -38.08 29.95 -23.57
CA ASP A 175 -39.08 30.20 -24.61
C ASP A 175 -39.46 28.95 -25.41
N ALA A 176 -39.01 27.76 -24.98
CA ALA A 176 -39.19 26.48 -25.67
C ALA A 176 -38.59 26.42 -27.09
N SER A 177 -37.68 27.34 -27.45
CA SER A 177 -36.99 27.32 -28.74
C SER A 177 -35.99 26.15 -28.84
N ALA A 178 -35.77 25.66 -30.07
CA ALA A 178 -34.80 24.61 -30.35
C ALA A 178 -33.36 25.15 -30.38
N GLY A 179 -32.40 24.31 -30.00
CA GLY A 179 -30.99 24.66 -29.99
C GLY A 179 -30.54 25.17 -28.63
N ILE A 180 -29.95 24.28 -27.83
CA ILE A 180 -29.53 24.56 -26.45
C ILE A 180 -28.03 24.35 -26.35
N GLY A 181 -27.33 25.36 -25.84
CA GLY A 181 -25.93 25.28 -25.46
C GLY A 181 -25.76 25.78 -24.05
N VAL A 182 -25.39 24.88 -23.13
CA VAL A 182 -25.32 25.18 -21.70
C VAL A 182 -24.06 24.58 -21.08
N ASP A 183 -23.47 25.32 -20.15
CA ASP A 183 -22.51 24.76 -19.20
C ASP A 183 -23.28 24.27 -17.99
N VAL A 184 -23.16 22.96 -17.70
CA VAL A 184 -23.86 22.31 -16.60
C VAL A 184 -22.86 21.92 -15.52
N ARG A 185 -23.25 22.16 -14.27
CA ARG A 185 -22.56 21.70 -13.08
C ARG A 185 -23.57 21.03 -12.16
N ALA A 186 -23.23 19.84 -11.67
CA ALA A 186 -24.01 19.14 -10.65
C ALA A 186 -23.25 19.13 -9.32
N GLY A 187 -23.97 19.24 -8.21
CA GLY A 187 -23.43 19.10 -6.88
C GLY A 187 -24.33 18.28 -5.98
N ILE A 188 -23.75 17.60 -5.00
CA ILE A 188 -24.51 16.80 -4.03
C ILE A 188 -24.14 17.18 -2.59
N HIS A 189 -25.15 17.34 -1.76
CA HIS A 189 -25.02 17.48 -0.32
C HIS A 189 -25.51 16.18 0.32
N ILE A 190 -24.62 15.44 0.97
CA ILE A 190 -24.94 14.21 1.69
C ILE A 190 -25.07 14.53 3.18
N ASP A 191 -26.26 14.38 3.76
CA ASP A 191 -26.54 14.72 5.16
C ASP A 191 -25.84 13.80 6.18
N PRO A 192 -25.82 12.46 6.03
CA PRO A 192 -25.24 11.56 7.03
C PRO A 192 -23.71 11.58 7.02
N LEU A 193 -23.07 12.35 6.13
CA LEU A 193 -21.62 12.32 5.96
C LEU A 193 -20.88 12.74 7.23
N GLY A 194 -21.36 13.78 7.92
CA GLY A 194 -20.77 14.23 9.19
C GLY A 194 -20.83 13.17 10.30
N PRO A 195 -22.02 12.65 10.67
CA PRO A 195 -22.17 11.56 11.62
C PRO A 195 -21.40 10.29 11.22
N ALA A 196 -21.35 9.94 9.94
CA ALA A 196 -20.61 8.78 9.44
C ALA A 196 -19.10 8.92 9.64
N VAL A 197 -18.52 10.09 9.31
CA VAL A 197 -17.11 10.41 9.55
C VAL A 197 -16.79 10.31 11.04
N LEU A 198 -17.64 10.88 11.90
CA LEU A 198 -17.47 10.81 13.35
C LEU A 198 -17.54 9.37 13.87
N ALA A 199 -18.53 8.59 13.45
CA ALA A 199 -18.71 7.20 13.88
C ALA A 199 -17.52 6.34 13.47
N LEU A 200 -17.06 6.44 12.22
CA LEU A 200 -15.87 5.73 11.74
C LEU A 200 -14.60 6.18 12.47
N SER A 201 -14.46 7.48 12.76
CA SER A 201 -13.32 8.01 13.51
C SER A 201 -13.26 7.45 14.93
N VAL A 202 -14.40 7.45 15.64
CA VAL A 202 -14.50 6.92 17.01
C VAL A 202 -14.27 5.42 17.03
N LEU A 203 -14.90 4.67 16.11
CA LEU A 203 -14.71 3.23 15.97
C LEU A 203 -13.23 2.90 15.70
N GLY A 204 -12.62 3.58 14.73
CA GLY A 204 -11.20 3.42 14.40
C GLY A 204 -10.31 3.68 15.61
N LEU A 205 -10.54 4.79 16.31
CA LEU A 205 -9.78 5.16 17.50
C LEU A 205 -9.90 4.13 18.63
N VAL A 206 -11.12 3.66 18.94
CA VAL A 206 -11.35 2.67 20.00
C VAL A 206 -10.66 1.35 19.66
N LEU A 207 -10.82 0.86 18.41
CA LEU A 207 -10.20 -0.38 17.96
C LEU A 207 -8.67 -0.30 18.01
N LEU A 208 -8.08 0.82 17.58
CA LEU A 208 -6.63 1.03 17.65
C LEU A 208 -6.14 1.16 19.09
N ALA A 209 -6.88 1.88 19.95
CA ALA A 209 -6.53 2.08 21.36
C ALA A 209 -6.49 0.75 22.15
N VAL A 210 -7.30 -0.24 21.77
CA VAL A 210 -7.28 -1.58 22.36
C VAL A 210 -6.31 -2.52 21.62
N GLY A 211 -6.32 -2.46 20.28
CA GLY A 211 -5.57 -3.36 19.41
C GLY A 211 -4.07 -3.18 19.52
N VAL A 212 -3.57 -1.94 19.53
CA VAL A 212 -2.13 -1.66 19.57
C VAL A 212 -1.49 -2.16 20.88
N PRO A 213 -2.02 -1.87 22.09
CA PRO A 213 -1.47 -2.43 23.33
C PRO A 213 -1.49 -3.96 23.37
N LEU A 214 -2.57 -4.60 22.88
CA LEU A 214 -2.69 -6.05 22.89
C LEU A 214 -1.67 -6.70 21.94
N LEU A 215 -1.49 -6.12 20.75
CA LEU A 215 -0.47 -6.52 19.78
C LEU A 215 0.92 -6.38 20.38
N LEU A 216 1.26 -5.22 20.96
CA LEU A 216 2.56 -4.97 21.57
C LEU A 216 2.83 -5.91 22.76
N ALA A 217 1.83 -6.19 23.60
CA ALA A 217 1.95 -7.14 24.70
C ALA A 217 2.21 -8.57 24.18
N GLY A 218 1.54 -8.97 23.09
CA GLY A 218 1.80 -10.22 22.39
C GLY A 218 3.22 -10.31 21.83
N ALA A 219 3.67 -9.27 21.11
CA ALA A 219 5.00 -9.17 20.51
C ALA A 219 6.11 -9.21 21.56
N VAL A 220 6.02 -8.35 22.59
CA VAL A 220 6.92 -8.37 23.75
C VAL A 220 6.93 -9.73 24.44
N GLY A 221 5.76 -10.36 24.56
CA GLY A 221 5.62 -11.68 25.13
C GLY A 221 6.41 -12.73 24.35
N LEU A 222 6.34 -12.70 23.02
CA LEU A 222 7.03 -13.64 22.13
C LEU A 222 8.54 -13.38 22.10
N GLY A 223 8.97 -12.12 22.06
CA GLY A 223 10.39 -11.76 22.05
C GLY A 223 11.13 -12.11 23.35
N ARG A 224 10.49 -11.99 24.52
CA ARG A 224 11.09 -12.40 25.81
C ARG A 224 11.44 -13.88 25.94
N HIS A 225 10.92 -14.73 25.05
CA HIS A 225 11.23 -16.17 25.02
C HIS A 225 12.12 -16.57 23.84
N GLY A 226 12.75 -15.59 23.16
CA GLY A 226 13.85 -15.88 22.25
C GLY A 226 15.04 -16.49 23.01
N PRO A 227 15.85 -17.36 22.39
CA PRO A 227 17.04 -17.90 23.02
C PRO A 227 17.98 -16.75 23.44
N PRO A 228 18.73 -16.90 24.54
CA PRO A 228 19.67 -15.88 24.97
C PRO A 228 20.66 -15.55 23.84
N PRO A 229 21.12 -14.29 23.74
CA PRO A 229 22.19 -13.94 22.79
C PRO A 229 23.38 -14.88 23.01
N PRO A 230 24.15 -15.22 21.96
CA PRO A 230 25.37 -15.98 22.14
C PRO A 230 26.23 -15.26 23.18
N GLY A 231 26.61 -15.97 24.24
CA GLY A 231 27.67 -15.50 25.12
C GLY A 231 28.94 -15.27 24.28
N PRO A 232 29.79 -14.29 24.63
CA PRO A 232 31.04 -14.09 23.92
C PRO A 232 31.80 -15.41 23.92
N VAL A 233 32.13 -15.90 22.72
CA VAL A 233 32.98 -17.06 22.54
C VAL A 233 34.31 -16.68 23.20
N SER A 234 34.55 -17.21 24.40
CA SER A 234 35.81 -17.02 25.09
C SER A 234 36.86 -17.76 24.27
N ALA A 235 37.62 -17.02 23.46
CA ALA A 235 38.82 -17.56 22.84
C ALA A 235 39.74 -18.07 23.97
N PRO A 236 40.46 -19.20 23.78
CA PRO A 236 41.43 -19.65 24.76
C PRO A 236 42.46 -18.55 24.96
N VAL A 237 42.50 -17.96 26.15
CA VAL A 237 43.53 -16.99 26.54
C VAL A 237 44.84 -17.76 26.62
N THR A 238 45.58 -17.79 25.51
CA THR A 238 46.98 -18.20 25.53
C THR A 238 47.77 -16.93 25.78
N GLY A 239 48.28 -16.81 27.01
CA GLY A 239 48.98 -15.62 27.46
C GLY A 239 50.26 -15.39 26.65
N THR A 240 50.30 -14.29 25.92
CA THR A 240 51.55 -13.65 25.49
C THR A 240 51.33 -12.14 25.47
N THR A 241 52.19 -11.43 26.20
CA THR A 241 52.26 -9.97 26.36
C THR A 241 52.32 -9.23 25.02
N PRO A 242 51.62 -8.09 24.85
CA PRO A 242 51.63 -7.36 23.58
C PRO A 242 52.85 -6.43 23.49
N VAL A 243 53.62 -6.58 22.41
CA VAL A 243 54.54 -5.54 21.91
C VAL A 243 53.75 -4.65 20.96
N THR A 244 53.71 -3.36 21.27
CA THR A 244 52.99 -2.33 20.53
C THR A 244 53.61 -2.09 19.15
N ALA A 245 52.86 -2.40 18.09
CA ALA A 245 53.03 -1.80 16.77
C ALA A 245 51.72 -1.11 16.38
N PRO A 246 51.73 0.02 15.64
CA PRO A 246 50.51 0.70 15.24
C PRO A 246 49.81 -0.10 14.14
N SER A 247 48.96 -1.05 14.54
CA SER A 247 48.07 -1.76 13.64
C SER A 247 46.94 -0.83 13.22
N HIS A 248 46.80 -0.62 11.91
CA HIS A 248 45.53 -0.22 11.31
C HIS A 248 44.44 -1.13 11.93
N ALA A 249 43.44 -0.55 12.59
CA ALA A 249 42.36 -1.32 13.18
C ALA A 249 41.67 -2.11 12.06
N PRO A 250 41.62 -3.47 12.12
CA PRO A 250 40.81 -4.22 11.18
C PRO A 250 39.36 -3.74 11.31
N ALA A 251 38.71 -3.48 10.17
CA ALA A 251 37.34 -2.99 10.18
C ALA A 251 36.45 -4.01 10.88
N ALA A 252 35.81 -3.63 11.98
CA ALA A 252 34.92 -4.53 12.71
C ALA A 252 33.85 -5.09 11.74
N PRO A 253 33.55 -6.40 11.78
CA PRO A 253 32.53 -6.99 10.93
C PRO A 253 31.18 -6.28 11.13
N TYR A 254 30.42 -6.15 10.04
CA TYR A 254 29.15 -5.42 10.07
C TYR A 254 28.16 -6.14 11.00
N PRO A 255 27.41 -5.42 11.87
CA PRO A 255 26.66 -6.01 12.99
C PRO A 255 25.37 -6.77 12.60
N VAL A 256 25.16 -7.02 11.30
CA VAL A 256 24.00 -7.73 10.77
C VAL A 256 24.49 -8.93 10.00
N HIS A 257 24.19 -10.12 10.51
CA HIS A 257 24.69 -11.38 9.99
C HIS A 257 23.59 -12.15 9.27
N LEU A 258 23.79 -12.42 7.98
CA LEU A 258 22.93 -13.28 7.18
C LEU A 258 23.71 -14.50 6.68
N ARG A 259 23.20 -15.69 7.00
CA ARG A 259 23.79 -16.99 6.62
C ARG A 259 22.78 -17.82 5.83
N GLY A 260 23.27 -18.49 4.79
CA GLY A 260 22.52 -19.50 4.05
C GLY A 260 23.50 -20.54 3.51
N ASP A 261 23.57 -21.71 4.14
CA ASP A 261 24.37 -22.82 3.58
C ASP A 261 23.53 -23.58 2.56
N LEU A 262 24.06 -23.73 1.35
CA LEU A 262 23.40 -24.49 0.30
C LEU A 262 23.36 -25.99 0.67
N ASP A 263 22.16 -26.55 0.75
CA ASP A 263 21.94 -27.98 0.98
C ASP A 263 21.92 -28.75 -0.35
N GLU A 264 23.03 -29.41 -0.70
CA GLU A 264 23.13 -30.26 -1.89
C GLU A 264 23.04 -31.76 -1.56
N PRO A 265 22.45 -32.59 -2.44
CA PRO A 265 21.84 -32.22 -3.73
C PRO A 265 20.41 -31.66 -3.59
N LEU A 266 20.03 -30.78 -4.51
CA LEU A 266 18.66 -30.24 -4.61
C LEU A 266 17.80 -31.09 -5.54
N SER A 267 16.52 -31.17 -5.25
CA SER A 267 15.52 -31.84 -6.06
C SER A 267 15.17 -31.02 -7.31
N ARG A 268 15.12 -31.72 -8.44
CA ARG A 268 15.00 -31.11 -9.77
C ARG A 268 13.66 -30.43 -10.02
N TRP A 269 12.58 -30.92 -9.40
CA TRP A 269 11.20 -30.52 -9.69
C TRP A 269 10.51 -29.81 -8.52
N LEU A 270 11.01 -29.95 -7.30
CA LEU A 270 10.28 -29.52 -6.10
C LEU A 270 10.14 -27.99 -6.06
N TRP A 271 11.07 -27.24 -6.65
CA TRP A 271 10.99 -25.78 -6.77
C TRP A 271 9.70 -25.27 -7.45
N LEU A 272 9.04 -26.09 -8.29
CA LEU A 272 7.73 -25.77 -8.90
C LEU A 272 6.57 -25.82 -7.90
N VAL A 273 6.74 -26.54 -6.78
CA VAL A 273 5.68 -26.79 -5.78
C VAL A 273 6.02 -26.16 -4.41
N LYS A 274 7.29 -25.81 -4.15
CA LYS A 274 7.74 -25.21 -2.87
C LYS A 274 6.92 -23.99 -2.46
N TRP A 275 6.56 -23.13 -3.41
CA TRP A 275 5.79 -21.93 -3.13
C TRP A 275 4.39 -22.24 -2.62
N LEU A 276 3.76 -23.32 -3.11
CA LEU A 276 2.47 -23.80 -2.62
C LEU A 276 2.61 -24.31 -1.18
N LEU A 277 3.68 -25.05 -0.88
CA LEU A 277 3.98 -25.52 0.49
C LEU A 277 4.30 -24.38 1.46
N ALA A 278 4.75 -23.23 0.95
CA ALA A 278 5.04 -22.04 1.74
C ALA A 278 3.81 -21.16 2.03
N ILE A 279 2.63 -21.45 1.44
CA ILE A 279 1.39 -20.68 1.70
C ILE A 279 1.06 -20.55 3.19
N PRO A 280 1.12 -21.63 4.01
CA PRO A 280 0.90 -21.51 5.45
C PRO A 280 1.88 -20.56 6.14
N HIS A 281 3.13 -20.53 5.69
CA HIS A 281 4.13 -19.58 6.22
C HIS A 281 3.81 -18.15 5.80
N PHE A 282 3.46 -17.90 4.54
CA PHE A 282 3.12 -16.57 4.06
C PHE A 282 1.91 -15.99 4.81
N LEU A 283 0.89 -16.80 5.07
CA LEU A 283 -0.27 -16.38 5.86
C LEU A 283 0.12 -15.93 7.27
N VAL A 284 0.96 -16.70 7.98
CA VAL A 284 1.38 -16.33 9.35
C VAL A 284 2.37 -15.16 9.33
N LEU A 285 3.32 -15.14 8.39
CA LEU A 285 4.29 -14.06 8.25
C LEU A 285 3.64 -12.74 7.86
N PHE A 286 2.54 -12.75 7.10
CA PHE A 286 1.75 -11.55 6.79
C PHE A 286 1.26 -10.87 8.08
N PHE A 287 0.61 -11.62 8.96
CA PHE A 287 0.17 -11.12 10.27
C PHE A 287 1.36 -10.68 11.16
N LEU A 288 2.45 -11.44 11.15
CA LEU A 288 3.66 -11.06 11.89
C LEU A 288 4.33 -9.80 11.36
N HIS A 289 4.26 -9.51 10.06
CA HIS A 289 4.80 -8.27 9.49
C HIS A 289 3.97 -7.05 9.89
N ILE A 290 2.64 -7.20 10.02
CA ILE A 290 1.81 -6.14 10.60
C ILE A 290 2.28 -5.85 12.03
N ALA A 291 2.50 -6.89 12.83
CA ALA A 291 3.01 -6.73 14.18
C ALA A 291 4.42 -6.14 14.23
N PHE A 292 5.31 -6.54 13.32
CA PHE A 292 6.65 -6.00 13.15
C PHE A 292 6.62 -4.50 12.85
N VAL A 293 5.76 -4.03 11.94
CA VAL A 293 5.63 -2.60 11.62
C VAL A 293 5.16 -1.80 12.85
N VAL A 294 4.15 -2.29 13.56
CA VAL A 294 3.66 -1.65 14.79
C VAL A 294 4.72 -1.66 15.90
N ALA A 295 5.46 -2.77 16.05
CA ALA A 295 6.55 -2.92 17.00
C ALA A 295 7.72 -1.97 16.69
N THR A 296 8.11 -1.87 15.42
CA THR A 296 9.14 -0.94 14.94
C THR A 296 8.73 0.52 15.18
N PHE A 297 7.46 0.88 14.95
CA PHE A 297 6.97 2.23 15.25
C PHE A 297 7.01 2.54 16.76
N ALA A 298 6.54 1.60 17.59
CA ALA A 298 6.61 1.71 19.05
C ALA A 298 8.08 1.78 19.55
N ALA A 299 8.98 1.01 18.93
CA ALA A 299 10.41 1.07 19.21
C ALA A 299 11.01 2.42 18.79
N GLY A 300 10.60 2.99 17.66
CA GLY A 300 11.00 4.33 17.24
C GLY A 300 10.63 5.41 18.27
N ILE A 301 9.40 5.37 18.79
CA ILE A 301 8.97 6.24 19.90
C ILE A 301 9.85 6.01 21.13
N ALA A 302 10.07 4.75 21.52
CA ALA A 302 10.92 4.43 22.66
C ALA A 302 12.36 4.92 22.49
N ILE A 303 12.95 4.78 21.29
CA ILE A 303 14.30 5.26 20.98
C ILE A 303 14.36 6.79 21.01
N LEU A 304 13.33 7.48 20.49
CA LEU A 304 13.28 8.95 20.51
C LEU A 304 13.41 9.50 21.94
N PHE A 305 12.70 8.89 22.91
CA PHE A 305 12.73 9.33 24.30
C PHE A 305 13.91 8.76 25.10
N THR A 306 14.25 7.48 24.91
CA THR A 306 15.20 6.77 25.78
C THR A 306 16.58 6.57 25.16
N GLY A 307 16.70 6.67 23.83
CA GLY A 307 17.89 6.29 23.06
C GLY A 307 18.15 4.78 23.04
N ARG A 308 17.17 3.94 23.41
CA ARG A 308 17.31 2.48 23.48
C ARG A 308 16.15 1.78 22.80
N TYR A 309 16.47 0.71 22.06
CA TYR A 309 15.48 -0.19 21.49
C TYR A 309 14.96 -1.12 22.61
N PRO A 310 13.66 -1.20 22.91
CA PRO A 310 13.15 -2.16 23.89
C PRO A 310 13.53 -3.60 23.54
N ARG A 311 14.33 -4.26 24.38
CA ARG A 311 14.95 -5.58 24.09
C ARG A 311 13.95 -6.63 23.61
N ALA A 312 12.78 -6.70 24.25
CA ALA A 312 11.75 -7.68 23.88
C ALA A 312 11.15 -7.43 22.49
N LEU A 313 11.01 -6.17 22.07
CA LEU A 313 10.56 -5.84 20.70
C LEU A 313 11.67 -6.14 19.69
N PHE A 314 12.92 -5.83 20.05
CA PHE A 314 14.09 -6.16 19.21
C PHE A 314 14.19 -7.66 18.93
N ASP A 315 14.11 -8.49 19.98
CA ASP A 315 14.20 -9.94 19.84
C ASP A 315 13.00 -10.52 19.05
N PHE A 316 11.82 -9.90 19.16
CA PHE A 316 10.65 -10.23 18.34
C PHE A 316 10.90 -9.90 16.87
N ASP A 317 11.32 -8.67 16.56
CA ASP A 317 11.51 -8.20 15.20
C ASP A 317 12.64 -8.94 14.48
N VAL A 318 13.77 -9.20 15.15
CA VAL A 318 14.84 -10.07 14.62
C VAL A 318 14.32 -11.48 14.38
N GLY A 319 13.47 -12.00 15.28
CA GLY A 319 12.84 -13.31 15.12
C GLY A 319 11.89 -13.39 13.91
N VAL A 320 11.15 -12.32 13.62
CA VAL A 320 10.28 -12.22 12.42
C VAL A 320 11.15 -12.25 11.17
N LEU A 321 12.19 -11.39 11.09
CA LEU A 321 13.10 -11.36 9.94
C LEU A 321 13.86 -12.69 9.76
N ARG A 322 14.25 -13.36 10.84
CA ARG A 322 14.86 -14.69 10.79
C ARG A 322 13.92 -15.72 10.18
N TRP A 323 12.65 -15.70 10.58
CA TRP A 323 11.67 -16.61 9.98
C TRP A 323 11.41 -16.27 8.51
N THR A 324 11.28 -14.98 8.16
CA THR A 324 11.21 -14.53 6.77
C THR A 324 12.37 -15.08 5.96
N TRP A 325 13.60 -15.00 6.50
CA TRP A 325 14.79 -15.49 5.80
C TRP A 325 14.75 -17.00 5.57
N ARG A 326 14.31 -17.81 6.55
CA ARG A 326 14.16 -19.26 6.35
C ARG A 326 13.20 -19.61 5.21
N VAL A 327 12.09 -18.89 5.12
CA VAL A 327 11.08 -19.09 4.07
C VAL A 327 11.62 -18.58 2.73
N ALA A 328 12.27 -17.41 2.72
CA ALA A 328 12.89 -16.82 1.53
C ALA A 328 13.98 -17.73 0.95
N PHE A 329 14.81 -18.33 1.81
CA PHE A 329 15.89 -19.23 1.44
C PHE A 329 15.37 -20.55 0.85
N TYR A 330 14.25 -21.07 1.38
CA TYR A 330 13.55 -22.23 0.82
C TYR A 330 12.83 -21.93 -0.50
N THR A 331 12.30 -20.71 -0.66
CA THR A 331 11.50 -20.29 -1.82
C THR A 331 12.30 -19.41 -2.79
N TYR A 332 11.63 -18.52 -3.53
CA TYR A 332 12.17 -17.83 -4.70
C TYR A 332 13.14 -16.67 -4.41
N SER A 333 13.58 -16.50 -3.17
CA SER A 333 14.67 -15.54 -2.88
C SER A 333 16.05 -16.17 -2.97
N ALA A 334 16.18 -17.49 -2.79
CA ALA A 334 17.45 -18.20 -2.98
C ALA A 334 17.35 -19.64 -3.51
N LEU A 335 16.23 -20.35 -3.33
CA LEU A 335 16.09 -21.79 -3.64
C LEU A 335 17.25 -22.65 -3.12
N GLY A 336 17.77 -22.32 -1.92
CA GLY A 336 19.02 -22.88 -1.38
C GLY A 336 18.86 -24.16 -0.55
N THR A 337 17.63 -24.60 -0.27
CA THR A 337 17.37 -25.84 0.48
C THR A 337 16.02 -26.44 0.13
N ASP A 338 15.92 -27.77 0.19
CA ASP A 338 14.66 -28.53 0.10
C ASP A 338 14.04 -28.83 1.47
N ARG A 339 14.73 -28.51 2.57
CA ARG A 339 14.23 -28.75 3.91
C ARG A 339 13.09 -27.78 4.20
N TYR A 340 11.94 -28.30 4.62
CA TYR A 340 10.79 -27.46 4.93
C TYR A 340 11.08 -26.53 6.13
N PRO A 341 10.78 -25.21 6.05
CA PRO A 341 11.12 -24.26 7.11
C PRO A 341 10.35 -24.54 8.42
N PRO A 342 11.04 -24.62 9.57
CA PRO A 342 10.36 -24.73 10.86
C PRO A 342 9.60 -23.44 11.21
N PHE A 343 8.42 -23.59 11.82
CA PHE A 343 7.63 -22.49 12.35
C PHE A 343 8.23 -21.94 13.65
N GLY A 344 8.26 -20.62 13.78
CA GLY A 344 8.66 -19.95 15.03
C GLY A 344 9.68 -18.85 14.82
N LEU A 345 9.95 -18.09 15.87
CA LEU A 345 10.84 -16.91 15.84
C LEU A 345 12.26 -17.22 16.34
N HIS A 346 12.42 -18.31 17.07
CA HIS A 346 13.68 -18.72 17.69
C HIS A 346 14.70 -19.22 16.65
N ARG A 347 15.97 -19.30 17.07
CA ARG A 347 17.02 -19.96 16.29
C ARG A 347 16.77 -21.47 16.27
N THR A 348 17.16 -22.09 15.17
CA THR A 348 16.97 -23.51 14.87
C THR A 348 18.19 -24.00 14.10
N ASP A 349 18.44 -25.31 14.06
CA ASP A 349 19.50 -25.93 13.25
C ASP A 349 19.14 -26.01 11.75
N TYR A 350 18.63 -24.90 11.21
CA TYR A 350 18.20 -24.75 9.82
C TYR A 350 19.34 -24.08 9.01
N PRO A 351 19.55 -24.44 7.73
CA PRO A 351 20.65 -23.93 6.90
C PRO A 351 20.66 -22.40 6.68
N ALA A 352 19.53 -21.73 6.94
CA ALA A 352 19.40 -20.29 6.87
C ALA A 352 19.17 -19.68 8.26
N ASP A 353 19.99 -18.69 8.62
CA ASP A 353 19.87 -17.94 9.87
C ASP A 353 20.14 -16.44 9.65
N PHE A 354 19.51 -15.64 10.51
CA PHE A 354 19.64 -14.19 10.51
C PHE A 354 19.76 -13.70 11.96
N ASP A 355 20.69 -12.77 12.16
CA ASP A 355 20.91 -12.15 13.44
C ASP A 355 21.37 -10.70 13.32
N VAL A 356 21.02 -9.91 14.32
CA VAL A 356 21.47 -8.52 14.44
C VAL A 356 22.03 -8.34 15.83
N GLU A 357 23.24 -7.82 15.91
CA GLU A 357 23.85 -7.48 17.19
C GLU A 357 23.06 -6.33 17.83
N TYR A 358 22.65 -6.54 19.09
CA TYR A 358 21.83 -5.57 19.80
C TYR A 358 22.61 -4.28 20.10
N PRO A 359 22.11 -3.11 19.67
CA PRO A 359 22.75 -1.84 19.97
C PRO A 359 22.48 -1.42 21.42
N GLU A 360 23.54 -1.07 22.17
CA GLU A 360 23.38 -0.57 23.54
C GLU A 360 22.75 0.83 23.58
N ARG A 361 23.03 1.64 22.55
CA ARG A 361 22.49 2.98 22.35
C ARG A 361 22.23 3.23 20.87
N LEU A 362 21.15 3.95 20.60
CA LEU A 362 20.77 4.46 19.29
C LEU A 362 20.58 5.97 19.36
N SER A 363 20.81 6.63 18.24
CA SER A 363 20.64 8.06 18.04
C SER A 363 19.15 8.43 18.02
N ARG A 364 18.80 9.45 18.80
CA ARG A 364 17.39 9.86 18.98
C ARG A 364 16.81 10.54 17.74
N GLY A 365 17.60 11.42 17.11
CA GLY A 365 17.16 12.22 15.95
C GLY A 365 17.12 11.44 14.64
N LEU A 366 18.06 10.49 14.44
CA LEU A 366 18.09 9.73 13.18
C LEU A 366 16.86 8.83 13.02
N VAL A 367 16.18 8.44 14.11
CA VAL A 367 14.92 7.67 14.03
C VAL A 367 13.88 8.32 13.13
N LEU A 368 13.81 9.65 13.06
CA LEU A 368 12.81 10.34 12.25
C LEU A 368 13.19 10.43 10.76
N ILE A 369 14.46 10.20 10.42
CA ILE A 369 15.01 10.51 9.09
C ILE A 369 15.57 9.25 8.41
N LYS A 370 16.20 8.35 9.16
CA LYS A 370 17.03 7.28 8.61
C LYS A 370 16.26 6.28 7.74
N TRP A 371 15.06 5.91 8.18
CA TRP A 371 14.29 4.83 7.58
C TRP A 371 13.56 5.22 6.28
N TRP A 372 13.26 6.50 6.05
CA TRP A 372 12.57 6.93 4.83
C TRP A 372 13.41 7.84 3.95
N LEU A 373 14.31 8.67 4.50
CA LEU A 373 15.13 9.61 3.73
C LEU A 373 16.52 9.04 3.44
N LEU A 374 17.24 8.60 4.48
CA LEU A 374 18.62 8.13 4.28
C LEU A 374 18.67 6.77 3.60
N ALA A 375 17.62 5.96 3.72
CA ALA A 375 17.49 4.68 3.03
C ALA A 375 17.03 4.79 1.56
N ILE A 376 16.64 5.97 1.05
CA ILE A 376 16.18 6.15 -0.34
C ILE A 376 17.18 5.61 -1.36
N PRO A 377 18.50 5.93 -1.28
CA PRO A 377 19.46 5.42 -2.24
C PRO A 377 19.50 3.88 -2.28
N HIS A 378 19.34 3.23 -1.13
CA HIS A 378 19.23 1.77 -1.06
C HIS A 378 17.92 1.27 -1.65
N TYR A 379 16.79 1.90 -1.34
CA TYR A 379 15.47 1.50 -1.86
C TYR A 379 15.42 1.56 -3.37
N VAL A 380 15.98 2.59 -4.00
CA VAL A 380 16.01 2.73 -5.46
C VAL A 380 16.74 1.54 -6.10
N VAL A 381 17.93 1.19 -5.61
CA VAL A 381 18.71 0.11 -6.20
C VAL A 381 18.11 -1.27 -5.85
N LEU A 382 17.65 -1.47 -4.61
CA LEU A 382 17.02 -2.72 -4.19
C LEU A 382 15.66 -2.93 -4.86
N ALA A 383 14.93 -1.88 -5.22
CA ALA A 383 13.72 -2.01 -6.01
C ALA A 383 14.01 -2.68 -7.37
N VAL A 384 15.10 -2.29 -8.05
CA VAL A 384 15.53 -2.92 -9.30
C VAL A 384 16.06 -4.35 -9.07
N LEU A 385 16.86 -4.54 -8.02
CA LEU A 385 17.50 -5.84 -7.78
C LEU A 385 16.53 -6.90 -7.24
N ALA A 386 15.61 -6.54 -6.34
CA ALA A 386 14.79 -7.48 -5.57
C ALA A 386 13.30 -7.09 -5.44
N GLY A 387 12.89 -5.91 -5.94
CA GLY A 387 11.58 -5.30 -5.65
C GLY A 387 10.35 -6.00 -6.22
N GLY A 388 10.51 -6.89 -7.23
CA GLY A 388 9.41 -7.57 -7.89
C GLY A 388 8.54 -8.50 -7.02
N TRP A 389 8.90 -8.73 -5.75
CA TRP A 389 8.26 -9.74 -4.89
C TRP A 389 7.17 -9.21 -3.93
N LEU A 390 7.12 -7.91 -3.58
CA LEU A 390 6.24 -7.42 -2.49
C LEU A 390 5.30 -6.24 -2.83
N GLY A 391 5.21 -5.84 -4.09
CA GLY A 391 4.25 -4.83 -4.51
C GLY A 391 4.70 -4.21 -5.82
N GLY A 392 3.85 -4.27 -6.84
CA GLY A 392 4.10 -3.68 -8.15
C GLY A 392 4.48 -2.20 -8.02
N TRP A 393 5.78 -1.92 -8.02
CA TRP A 393 6.31 -0.59 -8.29
C TRP A 393 6.50 -0.52 -9.80
N SER A 394 5.65 0.21 -10.51
CA SER A 394 5.90 0.57 -11.90
C SER A 394 6.77 1.84 -11.94
N LEU A 395 8.08 1.70 -12.11
CA LEU A 395 8.87 2.76 -12.74
C LEU A 395 8.59 2.68 -14.24
N GLY A 396 7.46 3.24 -14.67
CA GLY A 396 7.18 3.41 -16.09
C GLY A 396 8.12 4.47 -16.65
N VAL A 397 9.12 4.07 -17.44
CA VAL A 397 9.63 4.96 -18.47
C VAL A 397 8.53 4.99 -19.52
N ALA A 398 7.86 6.14 -19.68
CA ALA A 398 6.84 6.34 -20.69
C ALA A 398 7.46 6.12 -22.08
N THR A 399 7.38 4.91 -22.60
CA THR A 399 7.68 4.57 -23.99
C THR A 399 6.37 4.21 -24.66
N GLY A 400 5.48 5.19 -24.86
CA GLY A 400 4.18 4.99 -25.49
C GLY A 400 3.39 6.31 -25.56
N ASP A 401 2.65 6.49 -26.64
CA ASP A 401 2.02 7.74 -27.12
C ASP A 401 0.83 8.27 -26.31
N GLY A 402 0.69 7.88 -25.04
CA GLY A 402 -0.35 8.41 -24.14
C GLY A 402 -1.76 7.85 -24.36
N SER A 403 -1.92 6.77 -25.14
CA SER A 403 -3.24 6.18 -25.43
C SER A 403 -3.68 5.04 -24.50
N ASP A 404 -2.77 4.44 -23.73
CA ASP A 404 -3.12 3.37 -22.78
C ASP A 404 -3.16 3.90 -21.34
N GLY A 405 -4.36 3.89 -20.75
CA GLY A 405 -4.58 4.23 -19.35
C GLY A 405 -3.64 3.47 -18.41
N ALA A 406 -3.32 4.08 -17.28
CA ALA A 406 -2.34 3.64 -16.28
C ALA A 406 -2.56 2.22 -15.65
N ALA A 407 -3.48 1.43 -16.18
CA ALA A 407 -3.71 0.02 -15.87
C ALA A 407 -2.89 -0.98 -16.73
N GLY A 408 -2.16 -0.51 -17.75
CA GLY A 408 -1.42 -1.35 -18.71
C GLY A 408 0.00 -1.78 -18.31
N ASN A 409 0.53 -1.38 -17.15
CA ASN A 409 1.86 -1.81 -16.69
C ASN A 409 1.79 -3.21 -16.06
N GLY A 410 1.78 -4.23 -16.91
CA GLY A 410 1.75 -5.64 -16.52
C GLY A 410 2.80 -5.96 -15.46
N THR A 411 2.33 -6.34 -14.27
CA THR A 411 3.16 -6.86 -13.18
C THR A 411 3.70 -8.22 -13.58
N TRP A 412 4.93 -8.26 -14.10
CA TRP A 412 5.59 -9.53 -14.41
C TRP A 412 6.10 -10.20 -13.13
N ALA A 413 5.87 -11.50 -13.00
CA ALA A 413 6.40 -12.35 -11.93
C ALA A 413 7.95 -12.35 -11.83
N PHE A 414 8.65 -11.71 -12.79
CA PHE A 414 10.11 -11.57 -12.86
C PHE A 414 10.55 -10.10 -12.96
N GLY A 415 9.83 -9.16 -12.34
CA GLY A 415 10.16 -7.72 -12.38
C GLY A 415 11.46 -7.30 -11.66
N SER A 416 12.31 -8.22 -11.23
CA SER A 416 13.59 -7.93 -10.55
C SER A 416 14.72 -8.84 -11.03
N LEU A 417 15.95 -8.32 -10.97
CA LEU A 417 17.15 -9.09 -11.35
C LEU A 417 17.26 -10.39 -10.52
N LEU A 418 16.97 -10.33 -9.22
CA LEU A 418 16.98 -11.49 -8.32
C LEU A 418 16.02 -12.58 -8.81
N GLY A 419 14.80 -12.21 -9.22
CA GLY A 419 13.81 -13.17 -9.73
C GLY A 419 14.30 -13.88 -11.00
N VAL A 420 14.92 -13.13 -11.93
CA VAL A 420 15.50 -13.69 -13.15
C VAL A 420 16.66 -14.64 -12.84
N LEU A 421 17.54 -14.26 -11.91
CA LEU A 421 18.69 -15.07 -11.51
C LEU A 421 18.26 -16.36 -10.82
N VAL A 422 17.27 -16.30 -9.93
CA VAL A 422 16.72 -17.49 -9.25
C VAL A 422 15.96 -18.38 -10.23
N LEU A 423 15.24 -17.82 -11.21
CA LEU A 423 14.62 -18.60 -12.29
C LEU A 423 15.69 -19.33 -13.10
N PHE A 424 16.76 -18.64 -13.50
CA PHE A 424 17.86 -19.27 -14.22
C PHE A 424 18.49 -20.39 -13.39
N ALA A 425 18.73 -20.16 -12.09
CA ALA A 425 19.20 -21.21 -11.18
C ALA A 425 18.26 -22.40 -11.12
N ALA A 426 16.95 -22.17 -11.03
CA ALA A 426 15.92 -23.20 -11.00
C ALA A 426 15.92 -24.04 -12.29
N ILE A 427 16.07 -23.39 -13.46
CA ILE A 427 16.20 -24.06 -14.75
C ILE A 427 17.49 -24.91 -14.79
N VAL A 428 18.61 -24.40 -14.29
CA VAL A 428 19.84 -25.20 -14.22
C VAL A 428 19.64 -26.41 -13.30
N VAL A 429 19.12 -26.22 -12.08
CA VAL A 429 18.81 -27.32 -11.14
C VAL A 429 17.84 -28.33 -11.75
N LEU A 430 16.89 -27.90 -12.57
CA LEU A 430 15.98 -28.78 -13.28
C LEU A 430 16.73 -29.77 -14.21
N PHE A 431 17.73 -29.29 -14.94
CA PHE A 431 18.50 -30.12 -15.89
C PHE A 431 19.68 -30.85 -15.25
N THR A 432 20.35 -30.24 -14.26
CA THR A 432 21.62 -30.75 -13.71
C THR A 432 21.49 -31.33 -12.30
N GLY A 433 20.48 -30.93 -11.52
CA GLY A 433 20.36 -31.23 -10.09
C GLY A 433 21.35 -30.47 -9.19
N THR A 434 22.18 -29.58 -9.76
CA THR A 434 23.23 -28.84 -9.04
C THR A 434 23.02 -27.34 -9.19
N TYR A 435 23.11 -26.60 -8.09
CA TYR A 435 22.99 -25.14 -8.10
C TYR A 435 24.34 -24.51 -8.49
N PRO A 436 24.42 -23.63 -9.51
CA PRO A 436 25.67 -22.94 -9.83
C PRO A 436 26.19 -22.09 -8.66
N ARG A 437 27.35 -22.45 -8.09
CA ARG A 437 27.90 -21.80 -6.88
C ARG A 437 28.09 -20.29 -7.04
N ALA A 438 28.64 -19.83 -8.17
CA ALA A 438 28.81 -18.40 -8.44
C ALA A 438 27.48 -17.62 -8.45
N LEU A 439 26.41 -18.23 -8.98
CA LEU A 439 25.08 -17.64 -9.01
C LEU A 439 24.47 -17.61 -7.60
N PHE A 440 24.63 -18.69 -6.84
CA PHE A 440 24.21 -18.75 -5.44
C PHE A 440 24.91 -17.68 -4.60
N ASP A 441 26.22 -17.54 -4.74
CA ASP A 441 27.03 -16.58 -3.99
C ASP A 441 26.61 -15.12 -4.29
N PHE A 442 26.23 -14.84 -5.54
CA PHE A 442 25.68 -13.54 -5.95
C PHE A 442 24.28 -13.29 -5.41
N VAL A 443 23.37 -14.28 -5.52
CA VAL A 443 22.02 -14.25 -4.95
C VAL A 443 22.05 -14.03 -3.44
N MET A 444 22.95 -14.72 -2.74
CA MET A 444 23.20 -14.53 -1.32
C MET A 444 23.69 -13.11 -1.02
N GLY A 445 24.53 -12.54 -1.89
CA GLY A 445 25.00 -11.17 -1.72
C GLY A 445 23.90 -10.11 -1.84
N ILE A 446 22.96 -10.27 -2.78
CA ILE A 446 21.78 -9.39 -2.89
C ILE A 446 20.93 -9.49 -1.61
N ASN A 447 20.63 -10.71 -1.16
CA ASN A 447 19.83 -10.91 0.04
C ASN A 447 20.51 -10.37 1.30
N ARG A 448 21.84 -10.55 1.44
CA ARG A 448 22.61 -9.99 2.54
C ARG A 448 22.51 -8.48 2.58
N TRP A 449 22.65 -7.83 1.42
CA TRP A 449 22.49 -6.39 1.34
C TRP A 449 21.05 -5.93 1.68
N LEU A 450 20.05 -6.62 1.14
CA LEU A 450 18.63 -6.38 1.45
C LEU A 450 18.36 -6.43 2.96
N TYR A 451 18.81 -7.48 3.64
CA TYR A 451 18.57 -7.65 5.09
C TYR A 451 19.30 -6.63 5.96
N ARG A 452 20.48 -6.14 5.52
CA ARG A 452 21.15 -5.01 6.19
C ARG A 452 20.33 -3.73 6.10
N VAL A 453 19.71 -3.48 4.95
CA VAL A 453 18.82 -2.31 4.75
C VAL A 453 17.54 -2.47 5.55
N TRP A 454 16.95 -3.67 5.60
CA TRP A 454 15.80 -3.94 6.46
C TRP A 454 16.10 -3.69 7.94
N ALA A 455 17.24 -4.18 8.46
CA ALA A 455 17.64 -3.92 9.84
C ALA A 455 17.83 -2.42 10.12
N TYR A 456 18.42 -1.68 9.17
CA TYR A 456 18.60 -0.23 9.28
C TYR A 456 17.27 0.53 9.26
N ALA A 457 16.38 0.20 8.31
CA ALA A 457 15.05 0.77 8.17
C ALA A 457 14.15 0.47 9.38
N ALA A 458 14.25 -0.75 9.93
CA ALA A 458 13.57 -1.16 11.17
C ALA A 458 14.21 -0.59 12.44
N LEU A 459 15.13 0.37 12.29
CA LEU A 459 15.79 1.10 13.37
C LEU A 459 16.69 0.26 14.28
N MET A 460 17.00 -0.98 13.89
CA MET A 460 17.79 -1.91 14.70
C MET A 460 19.26 -1.53 14.80
N ARG A 461 19.80 -0.79 13.82
CA ARG A 461 21.20 -0.31 13.78
C ARG A 461 21.26 1.12 13.26
N ASP A 462 22.28 1.86 13.65
CA ASP A 462 22.54 3.22 13.16
C ASP A 462 23.64 3.27 12.09
N GLU A 463 24.44 2.21 12.00
CA GLU A 463 25.46 2.08 10.97
C GLU A 463 24.80 2.02 9.60
N TYR A 464 25.21 2.92 8.72
CA TYR A 464 24.66 2.99 7.36
C TYR A 464 25.05 1.73 6.57
N PRO A 465 24.10 1.04 5.90
CA PRO A 465 24.40 -0.19 5.19
C PRO A 465 25.38 0.05 4.04
N PRO A 466 26.51 -0.69 3.98
CA PRO A 466 27.47 -0.52 2.90
C PRO A 466 26.89 -1.02 1.57
N PHE A 467 27.18 -0.33 0.46
CA PHE A 467 26.84 -0.74 -0.91
C PHE A 467 27.76 -1.88 -1.39
N ARG A 468 27.69 -3.02 -0.70
CA ARG A 468 28.46 -4.22 -1.02
C ARG A 468 27.57 -5.44 -0.90
N LEU A 469 27.71 -6.35 -1.85
CA LEU A 469 26.97 -7.60 -1.87
C LEU A 469 27.55 -8.60 -0.85
N ASP A 470 28.87 -8.57 -0.60
CA ASP A 470 29.61 -9.56 0.19
C ASP A 470 29.19 -10.98 -0.18
N GLN A 471 29.74 -11.58 -1.23
CA GLN A 471 29.22 -12.84 -1.77
C GLN A 471 29.52 -14.07 -0.89
N GLY A 472 28.72 -15.13 -1.05
CA GLY A 472 28.95 -16.42 -0.40
C GLY A 472 27.93 -16.81 0.68
N ALA A 473 27.96 -18.09 1.06
CA ALA A 473 27.07 -18.71 2.05
C ALA A 473 27.14 -18.06 3.45
N ARG A 474 28.31 -17.57 3.84
CA ARG A 474 28.61 -16.96 5.14
C ARG A 474 29.29 -15.62 4.95
N GLU A 475 29.23 -14.76 5.96
CA GLU A 475 29.94 -13.49 5.90
C GLU A 475 31.45 -13.71 5.78
N PRO A 476 32.16 -12.91 4.96
CA PRO A 476 33.61 -12.97 4.89
C PRO A 476 34.19 -12.61 6.25
N ILE A 477 34.74 -13.60 6.97
CA ILE A 477 35.64 -13.32 8.08
C ILE A 477 36.90 -12.76 7.42
N GLU A 478 37.26 -11.52 7.71
CA GLU A 478 38.55 -10.96 7.31
C GLU A 478 39.62 -11.85 7.97
N GLN A 479 40.15 -12.81 7.22
CA GLN A 479 41.21 -13.68 7.70
C GLN A 479 42.42 -12.76 7.92
N VAL A 480 42.71 -12.46 9.18
CA VAL A 480 43.98 -11.86 9.57
C VAL A 480 45.05 -12.90 9.22
N THR A 481 45.62 -12.78 8.03
CA THR A 481 46.80 -13.55 7.62
C THR A 481 47.93 -13.14 8.56
N THR A 482 48.13 -13.91 9.62
CA THR A 482 49.36 -13.86 10.40
C THR A 482 50.45 -14.48 9.53
N VAL A 483 51.12 -13.64 8.73
CA VAL A 483 52.40 -14.02 8.11
C VAL A 483 53.34 -14.34 9.27
N PRO A 484 53.90 -15.57 9.38
CA PRO A 484 54.88 -15.85 10.41
C PRO A 484 56.10 -14.95 10.16
N PRO A 485 56.67 -14.29 11.18
CA PRO A 485 57.89 -13.54 10.98
C PRO A 485 58.98 -14.52 10.51
N THR A 486 59.51 -14.28 9.31
CA THR A 486 60.70 -14.94 8.80
C THR A 486 61.83 -14.69 9.80
N GLY A 487 62.22 -15.73 10.55
CA GLY A 487 63.34 -15.66 11.47
C GLY A 487 64.64 -15.35 10.70
N PRO A 488 65.61 -14.64 11.31
CA PRO A 488 66.85 -14.30 10.64
C PRO A 488 67.66 -15.57 10.34
N ALA A 489 68.12 -15.67 9.10
CA ALA A 489 69.04 -16.71 8.65
C ALA A 489 70.30 -16.74 9.53
N GLY A 490 70.59 -17.91 10.09
CA GLY A 490 71.83 -18.16 10.83
C GLY A 490 73.03 -17.94 9.92
N ALA A 491 73.97 -17.10 10.38
CA ALA A 491 75.29 -16.98 9.79
C ALA A 491 76.15 -18.15 10.26
N ASP A 492 76.50 -19.04 9.34
CA ASP A 492 77.62 -19.97 9.51
C ASP A 492 78.94 -19.19 9.44
N GLN A 493 79.77 -19.31 10.47
CA GLN A 493 81.23 -19.23 10.37
C GLN A 493 81.86 -20.18 11.40
N PRO A 494 82.89 -20.96 11.04
CA PRO A 494 84.02 -21.19 11.92
C PRO A 494 85.04 -20.04 11.87
#